data_AF-A0AAX2SCP5-F1
#
_entry.id   AF-A0AAX2SCP5-F1
#
_cell.length_a   1.000
_cell.length_b   1.000
_cell.length_c   1.000
_cell.angle_alpha   90.00
_cell.angle_beta   90.00
_cell.angle_gamma   90.00
#
_symmetry.space_group_name_H-M   'P 1'
#
loop_
_entity.id
_entity.type
_entity.pdbx_description
1 polymer ?
#
loop_
_entity_poly.entity_id
_entity_poly.type
_entity_poly.pdbx_seq_one_letter_code
_entity_poly.pdbx_strand_id
1 'polypeptide(L)'
;MTPTPSGSPARPQRARRAVPGTRDSLETMSSASPETPDRQPQSVSRTQEVTVRRAPNLLAFVATGAAVGALVGLLVGALGPGSIAYTRAAIIGFFLMMFLILGATLGAVVGLLLDRVSLKRSRNASAEVEDVHEGGHRTHS
;
A
#
# COMPACT_ATOMS: atom_id res chain seq x y z
N MET A 1 45.22 -39.83 18.75
CA MET A 1 44.78 -38.48 18.35
C MET A 1 43.29 -38.42 18.61
N THR A 2 42.91 -37.72 19.67
CA THR A 2 41.59 -37.68 20.29
C THR A 2 40.61 -36.80 19.50
N PRO A 3 39.32 -37.17 19.43
CA PRO A 3 38.25 -36.30 18.95
C PRO A 3 37.93 -35.23 20.01
N THR A 4 37.59 -34.02 19.59
CA THR A 4 37.05 -32.97 20.47
C THR A 4 35.72 -32.48 19.90
N PRO A 5 34.60 -32.73 20.61
CA PRO A 5 33.33 -32.05 20.40
C PRO A 5 33.34 -30.71 21.14
N SER A 6 32.67 -29.70 20.61
CA SER A 6 32.34 -28.50 21.39
C SER A 6 30.96 -27.99 20.99
N GLY A 7 29.96 -28.44 21.75
CA GLY A 7 28.72 -27.72 21.93
C GLY A 7 28.84 -26.78 23.12
N SER A 8 28.12 -25.66 23.08
CA SER A 8 27.87 -24.80 24.24
C SER A 8 26.75 -23.78 23.91
N PRO A 9 26.02 -23.23 24.90
CA PRO A 9 24.86 -23.91 25.47
C PRO A 9 23.57 -23.07 25.43
N ALA A 10 22.48 -23.76 25.73
CA ALA A 10 21.12 -23.27 25.85
C ALA A 10 21.00 -22.02 26.77
N ARG A 11 20.16 -21.09 26.32
CA ARG A 11 19.77 -19.87 27.04
C ARG A 11 18.94 -20.25 28.29
N PRO A 12 19.23 -19.69 29.47
CA PRO A 12 18.63 -20.10 30.73
C PRO A 12 17.13 -19.73 30.81
N GLN A 13 16.31 -20.74 31.12
CA GLN A 13 14.92 -20.58 31.57
C GLN A 13 14.92 -19.84 32.91
N ARG A 14 14.33 -18.65 32.94
CA ARG A 14 14.12 -17.90 34.18
C ARG A 14 12.81 -18.38 34.81
N ALA A 15 12.95 -19.33 35.73
CA ALA A 15 11.92 -19.70 36.69
C ALA A 15 11.34 -18.45 37.37
N ARG A 16 10.01 -18.30 37.33
CA ARG A 16 9.25 -17.38 38.19
C ARG A 16 8.12 -18.14 38.88
N ARG A 17 8.49 -18.67 40.05
CA ARG A 17 7.82 -18.50 41.35
C ARG A 17 6.32 -18.83 41.42
N ALA A 18 6.03 -19.97 42.05
CA ALA A 18 4.75 -20.32 42.65
C ALA A 18 4.26 -19.25 43.64
N VAL A 19 2.94 -19.03 43.67
CA VAL A 19 2.23 -18.26 44.71
C VAL A 19 1.23 -19.23 45.38
N PRO A 20 1.32 -19.45 46.71
CA PRO A 20 0.35 -20.21 47.50
C PRO A 20 -0.67 -19.30 48.20
N GLY A 21 -1.84 -19.85 48.54
CA GLY A 21 -2.95 -19.18 49.27
C GLY A 21 -3.99 -18.61 48.31
N THR A 22 -5.30 -18.86 48.44
CA THR A 22 -6.08 -18.87 49.68
C THR A 22 -7.38 -19.65 49.41
N ARG A 23 -7.60 -20.74 50.17
CA ARG A 23 -8.95 -21.19 50.53
C ARG A 23 -9.34 -20.38 51.77
N ASP A 24 -10.64 -20.14 51.95
CA ASP A 24 -11.30 -19.38 53.04
C ASP A 24 -11.69 -17.95 52.67
N SER A 25 -12.92 -17.79 52.18
CA SER A 25 -13.78 -16.59 52.35
C SER A 25 -15.16 -16.88 51.72
N LEU A 26 -15.81 -17.95 52.16
CA LEU A 26 -17.27 -18.04 52.13
C LEU A 26 -17.73 -17.61 53.52
N GLU A 27 -17.95 -16.32 53.73
CA GLU A 27 -18.90 -15.84 54.74
C GLU A 27 -19.09 -14.32 54.66
N THR A 28 -20.35 -13.92 54.87
CA THR A 28 -20.77 -12.60 55.33
C THR A 28 -21.05 -11.54 54.27
N MET A 29 -22.28 -11.62 53.76
CA MET A 29 -23.35 -10.62 53.91
C MET A 29 -23.09 -9.11 53.64
N SER A 30 -24.04 -8.59 52.86
CA SER A 30 -24.73 -7.31 53.07
C SER A 30 -24.06 -6.03 52.53
N SER A 31 -24.61 -5.61 51.39
CA SER A 31 -25.09 -4.25 51.09
C SER A 31 -24.10 -3.09 51.26
N ALA A 32 -23.47 -2.73 50.16
CA ALA A 32 -23.25 -1.34 49.76
C ALA A 32 -23.16 -1.26 48.23
N SER A 33 -24.24 -0.85 47.57
CA SER A 33 -24.13 -0.05 46.32
C SER A 33 -23.89 1.39 46.77
N PRO A 34 -22.95 2.13 46.15
CA PRO A 34 -23.23 2.71 44.84
C PRO A 34 -22.01 2.73 43.88
N GLU A 35 -22.27 3.15 42.65
CA GLU A 35 -21.32 3.56 41.59
C GLU A 35 -20.81 2.48 40.62
N THR A 36 -21.56 2.38 39.52
CA THR A 36 -21.15 2.10 38.14
C THR A 36 -19.75 2.63 37.81
N PRO A 37 -18.91 1.83 37.15
CA PRO A 37 -18.77 2.07 35.70
C PRO A 37 -19.16 0.85 34.87
N ASP A 38 -19.99 1.11 33.86
CA ASP A 38 -20.17 0.25 32.69
C ASP A 38 -18.82 -0.29 32.22
N ARG A 39 -18.58 -1.58 32.45
CA ARG A 39 -17.60 -2.33 31.68
C ARG A 39 -18.23 -2.63 30.32
N GLN A 40 -18.47 -1.60 29.53
CA GLN A 40 -18.63 -1.80 28.09
C GLN A 40 -17.29 -2.39 27.61
N PRO A 41 -17.27 -3.60 26.99
CA PRO A 41 -16.06 -4.08 26.34
C PRO A 41 -15.65 -2.98 25.38
N GLN A 42 -14.45 -2.42 25.63
CA GLN A 42 -13.82 -1.45 24.77
C GLN A 42 -13.86 -2.01 23.35
N SER A 43 -14.77 -1.49 22.54
CA SER A 43 -14.67 -1.65 21.11
C SER A 43 -13.38 -0.95 20.76
N VAL A 44 -12.34 -1.75 20.55
CA VAL A 44 -11.17 -1.33 19.83
C VAL A 44 -11.68 -0.99 18.42
N SER A 45 -12.21 0.23 18.28
CA SER A 45 -12.36 0.91 17.01
C SER A 45 -10.94 1.11 16.51
N ARG A 46 -10.40 0.05 15.94
CA ARG A 46 -9.23 0.13 15.08
C ARG A 46 -9.75 0.81 13.83
N THR A 47 -9.86 2.13 13.90
CA THR A 47 -9.93 3.01 12.75
C THR A 47 -8.68 2.69 11.95
N GLN A 48 -8.82 1.74 11.03
CA GLN A 48 -7.77 1.39 10.11
C GLN A 48 -7.72 2.57 9.16
N GLU A 49 -6.79 3.47 9.42
CA GLU A 49 -6.46 4.60 8.56
C GLU A 49 -6.10 4.03 7.19
N VAL A 50 -7.11 3.91 6.33
CA VAL A 50 -6.89 3.49 4.95
C VAL A 50 -6.25 4.70 4.29
N THR A 51 -4.92 4.65 4.21
CA THR A 51 -4.17 5.64 3.46
C THR A 51 -4.65 5.54 2.02
N VAL A 52 -5.58 6.41 1.63
CA VAL A 52 -5.92 6.61 0.23
C VAL A 52 -4.75 7.35 -0.39
N ARG A 53 -3.62 6.65 -0.57
CA ARG A 53 -2.60 7.03 -1.54
C ARG A 53 -3.28 6.83 -2.87
N ARG A 54 -4.01 7.83 -3.36
CA ARG A 54 -4.28 7.92 -4.80
C ARG A 54 -2.91 7.96 -5.46
N ALA A 55 -2.48 6.80 -5.93
CA ALA A 55 -1.23 6.64 -6.64
C ALA A 55 -1.35 7.54 -7.88
N PRO A 56 -0.53 8.60 -7.97
CA PRO A 56 -0.51 9.48 -9.12
C PRO A 56 -0.17 8.63 -10.36
N ASN A 57 -0.98 8.70 -11.42
CA ASN A 57 -0.99 7.71 -12.50
C ASN A 57 0.09 7.98 -13.58
N LEU A 58 1.33 8.23 -13.16
CA LEU A 58 2.46 8.41 -14.07
C LEU A 58 2.61 7.23 -15.05
N LEU A 59 2.33 6.01 -14.58
CA LEU A 59 2.40 4.79 -15.40
C LEU A 59 1.46 4.85 -16.62
N ALA A 60 0.29 5.49 -16.49
CA ALA A 60 -0.64 5.62 -17.61
C ALA A 60 -0.04 6.48 -18.73
N PHE A 61 0.60 7.61 -18.37
CA PHE A 61 1.23 8.49 -19.34
C PHE A 61 2.45 7.87 -20.03
N VAL A 62 3.27 7.15 -19.27
CA VAL A 62 4.41 6.40 -19.83
C VAL A 62 3.89 5.34 -20.80
N ALA A 63 2.87 4.59 -20.42
CA ALA A 63 2.28 3.55 -21.28
C ALA A 63 1.67 4.13 -22.57
N THR A 64 0.92 5.23 -22.47
CA THR A 64 0.35 5.89 -23.65
C THR A 64 1.46 6.43 -24.56
N GLY A 65 2.48 7.10 -24.01
CA GLY A 65 3.62 7.60 -24.77
C GLY A 65 4.40 6.49 -25.46
N ALA A 66 4.68 5.38 -24.75
CA ALA A 66 5.32 4.19 -25.29
C ALA A 66 4.49 3.55 -26.41
N ALA A 67 3.17 3.47 -26.24
CA ALA A 67 2.26 2.90 -27.24
C ALA A 67 2.22 3.75 -28.51
N VAL A 68 2.10 5.07 -28.38
CA VAL A 68 2.14 6.00 -29.53
C VAL A 68 3.50 5.93 -30.21
N GLY A 69 4.60 5.93 -29.45
CA GLY A 69 5.94 5.78 -29.98
C GLY A 69 6.13 4.46 -30.73
N ALA A 70 5.73 3.34 -30.14
CA ALA A 70 5.80 2.03 -30.79
C ALA A 70 5.01 2.00 -32.09
N LEU A 71 3.81 2.60 -32.13
CA LEU A 71 3.02 2.70 -33.35
C LEU A 71 3.77 3.48 -34.42
N VAL A 72 4.34 4.64 -34.09
CA VAL A 72 5.16 5.44 -35.01
C VAL A 72 6.38 4.64 -35.50
N GLY A 73 7.11 3.99 -34.61
CA GLY A 73 8.29 3.20 -34.98
C GLY A 73 7.95 2.02 -35.89
N LEU A 74 6.79 1.39 -35.66
CA LEU A 74 6.30 0.31 -36.50
C LEU A 74 5.90 0.81 -37.89
N LEU A 75 5.21 1.96 -37.98
CA LEU A 75 4.91 2.61 -39.26
C LEU A 75 6.20 2.99 -40.00
N VAL A 76 7.16 3.61 -39.33
CA VAL A 76 8.45 4.02 -39.94
C VAL A 76 9.23 2.81 -40.44
N GLY A 77 9.33 1.73 -39.66
CA GLY A 77 10.02 0.53 -40.10
C GLY A 77 9.28 -0.26 -41.20
N ALA A 78 7.94 -0.23 -41.20
CA ALA A 78 7.13 -0.95 -42.18
C ALA A 78 7.03 -0.21 -43.52
N LEU A 79 6.83 1.11 -43.50
CA LEU A 79 6.70 1.94 -44.70
C LEU A 79 8.05 2.49 -45.18
N GLY A 80 9.08 2.43 -44.34
CA GLY A 80 10.42 2.90 -44.66
C GLY A 80 11.06 2.14 -45.83
N PRO A 81 12.01 2.79 -46.54
CA PRO A 81 12.73 2.18 -47.64
C PRO A 81 13.45 0.92 -47.16
N GLY A 82 13.30 -0.17 -47.93
CA GLY A 82 14.00 -1.41 -47.64
C GLY A 82 15.50 -1.22 -47.78
N SER A 83 16.27 -2.05 -47.05
CA SER A 83 17.72 -2.07 -47.19
C SER A 83 18.18 -3.45 -47.65
N ILE A 84 19.23 -3.49 -48.47
CA ILE A 84 19.87 -4.75 -48.88
C ILE A 84 20.70 -5.34 -47.73
N ALA A 85 21.23 -4.47 -46.85
CA ALA A 85 22.14 -4.85 -45.76
C ALA A 85 21.42 -5.35 -44.49
N TYR A 86 20.19 -4.88 -44.25
CA TYR A 86 19.42 -5.21 -43.05
C TYR A 86 18.03 -5.73 -43.41
N THR A 87 17.62 -6.78 -42.71
CA THR A 87 16.28 -7.33 -42.84
C THR A 87 15.24 -6.31 -42.37
N ARG A 88 14.05 -6.33 -42.99
CA ARG A 88 12.95 -5.44 -42.60
C ARG A 88 12.56 -5.60 -41.12
N ALA A 89 12.58 -6.83 -40.61
CA ALA A 89 12.30 -7.11 -39.21
C ALA A 89 13.32 -6.43 -38.27
N ALA A 90 14.60 -6.41 -38.62
CA ALA A 90 15.63 -5.73 -37.83
C ALA A 90 15.42 -4.20 -37.81
N ILE A 91 15.07 -3.61 -38.97
CA ILE A 91 14.77 -2.18 -39.08
C ILE A 91 13.54 -1.82 -38.24
N ILE A 92 12.46 -2.59 -38.34
CA ILE A 92 11.24 -2.41 -37.54
C ILE A 92 11.56 -2.52 -36.05
N GLY A 93 12.28 -3.56 -35.65
CA GLY A 93 12.67 -3.77 -34.25
C GLY A 93 13.50 -2.62 -33.68
N PHE A 94 14.46 -2.11 -34.46
CA PHE A 94 15.29 -0.96 -34.07
C PHE A 94 14.45 0.29 -33.85
N PHE A 95 13.62 0.68 -34.83
CA PHE A 95 12.76 1.85 -34.69
C PHE A 95 11.74 1.68 -33.58
N LEU A 96 11.12 0.50 -33.46
CA LEU A 96 10.17 0.22 -32.38
C LEU A 96 10.83 0.43 -31.01
N MET A 97 12.03 -0.11 -30.77
CA MET A 97 12.74 0.09 -29.50
C MET A 97 13.08 1.57 -29.27
N MET A 98 13.62 2.26 -30.27
CA MET A 98 13.98 3.68 -30.17
C MET A 98 12.77 4.57 -29.87
N PHE A 99 11.69 4.41 -30.64
CA PHE A 99 10.48 5.20 -30.44
C PHE A 99 9.70 4.78 -29.19
N LEU A 100 9.81 3.53 -28.73
CA LEU A 100 9.23 3.11 -27.46
C LEU A 100 9.92 3.81 -26.28
N ILE A 101 11.26 3.85 -26.26
CA ILE A 101 12.01 4.58 -25.22
C ILE A 101 11.72 6.08 -25.31
N LEU A 102 11.79 6.65 -26.50
CA LEU A 102 11.57 8.08 -26.71
C LEU A 102 10.13 8.48 -26.35
N GLY A 103 9.14 7.71 -26.81
CA GLY A 103 7.73 7.89 -26.51
C GLY A 103 7.42 7.72 -25.02
N ALA A 104 8.00 6.70 -24.37
CA ALA A 104 7.88 6.51 -22.92
C ALA A 104 8.46 7.70 -22.15
N THR A 105 9.61 8.22 -22.57
CA THR A 105 10.28 9.35 -21.92
C THR A 105 9.47 10.63 -22.08
N LEU A 106 9.00 10.94 -23.29
CA LEU A 106 8.12 12.09 -23.56
C LEU A 106 6.80 11.96 -22.80
N GLY A 107 6.20 10.77 -22.81
CA GLY A 107 5.00 10.43 -22.04
C GLY A 107 5.22 10.64 -20.55
N ALA A 108 6.35 10.18 -20.00
CA ALA A 108 6.72 10.41 -18.61
C ALA A 108 6.80 11.91 -18.31
N VAL A 109 7.52 12.69 -19.11
CA VAL A 109 7.70 14.13 -18.90
C VAL A 109 6.33 14.84 -18.91
N VAL A 110 5.51 14.62 -19.94
CA VAL A 110 4.16 15.19 -20.03
C VAL A 110 3.28 14.73 -18.86
N GLY A 111 3.40 13.46 -18.48
CA GLY A 111 2.74 12.87 -17.34
C GLY A 111 3.12 13.57 -16.04
N LEU A 112 4.41 13.77 -15.76
CA LEU A 112 4.92 14.51 -14.60
C LEU A 112 4.41 15.96 -14.57
N LEU A 113 4.32 16.62 -15.73
CA LEU A 113 3.76 17.97 -15.83
C LEU A 113 2.27 17.99 -15.44
N LEU A 114 1.48 17.03 -15.92
CA LEU A 114 0.04 16.89 -15.63
C LEU A 114 -0.23 16.36 -14.22
N ASP A 115 0.63 15.48 -13.73
CA ASP A 115 0.57 14.88 -12.40
C ASP A 115 0.67 15.94 -11.31
N ARG A 116 1.47 16.99 -11.57
CA ARG A 116 1.50 18.20 -10.72
C ARG A 116 0.13 18.87 -10.56
N VAL A 117 -0.71 18.84 -11.60
CA VAL A 117 -2.07 19.41 -11.56
C VAL A 117 -3.04 18.44 -10.87
N SER A 118 -2.85 17.13 -11.08
CA SER A 118 -3.66 16.07 -10.46
C SER A 118 -3.55 16.06 -8.94
N LEU A 119 -2.35 16.31 -8.39
CA LEU A 119 -2.13 16.54 -6.95
C LEU A 119 -3.01 17.67 -6.39
N LYS A 120 -3.26 18.72 -7.19
CA LYS A 120 -4.07 19.87 -6.77
C LYS A 120 -5.58 19.60 -6.84
N ARG A 121 -6.02 18.80 -7.83
CA ARG A 121 -7.44 18.47 -8.06
C ARG A 121 -7.95 17.39 -7.11
N SER A 122 -7.10 16.43 -6.72
CA SER A 122 -7.49 15.32 -5.83
C SER A 122 -7.93 15.79 -4.43
N ARG A 123 -7.49 16.96 -3.98
CA ARG A 123 -7.94 17.57 -2.71
C ARG A 123 -9.44 17.84 -2.69
N ASN A 124 -10.07 18.09 -3.84
CA ASN A 124 -11.49 18.44 -3.90
C ASN A 124 -12.41 17.21 -3.92
N ALA A 125 -11.93 16.04 -4.38
CA ALA A 125 -12.76 14.83 -4.49
C ALA A 125 -12.81 14.01 -3.18
N SER A 126 -11.81 14.15 -2.32
CA SER A 126 -11.81 13.52 -0.99
C SER A 126 -12.55 14.36 0.07
N ALA A 127 -12.75 15.65 -0.18
CA ALA A 127 -13.50 16.53 0.71
C ALA A 127 -15.03 16.27 0.67
N GLU A 128 -15.53 15.52 -0.30
CA GLU A 128 -16.97 15.23 -0.45
C GLU A 128 -17.39 13.89 0.19
N VAL A 129 -16.44 13.06 0.65
CA VAL A 129 -16.75 11.68 1.11
C VAL A 129 -16.75 11.53 2.63
N GLU A 130 -16.36 12.55 3.40
CA GLU A 130 -16.30 12.43 4.86
C GLU A 130 -16.72 13.72 5.56
N ASP A 131 -18.03 13.98 5.57
CA ASP A 131 -18.66 14.87 6.56
C ASP A 131 -20.18 14.60 6.63
N VAL A 132 -20.60 13.33 6.69
CA VAL A 132 -21.98 13.00 7.13
C VAL A 132 -21.99 11.63 7.84
N HIS A 133 -21.44 11.57 9.05
CA HIS A 133 -21.93 10.64 10.06
C HIS A 133 -22.29 11.39 11.35
N GLU A 134 -23.04 12.49 11.19
CA GLU A 134 -23.99 12.92 12.21
C GLU A 134 -25.22 12.01 12.10
N GLY A 135 -25.36 11.08 13.03
CA GLY A 135 -26.46 10.12 12.99
C GLY A 135 -26.63 9.32 14.26
N GLY A 136 -26.81 9.97 15.41
CA GLY A 136 -27.35 9.23 16.55
C GLY A 136 -27.14 9.76 17.96
N HIS A 137 -27.05 11.07 18.17
CA HIS A 137 -27.39 11.61 19.50
C HIS A 137 -28.93 11.62 19.63
N ARG A 138 -29.48 10.58 20.25
CA ARG A 138 -30.83 10.59 20.86
C ARG A 138 -30.66 9.99 22.27
N THR A 139 -30.26 10.78 23.27
CA THR A 139 -31.18 11.43 24.20
C THR A 139 -32.61 10.88 24.16
N HIS A 140 -32.90 9.91 25.04
CA HIS A 140 -34.19 9.66 25.67
C HIS A 140 -33.89 8.60 26.75
N SER A 141 -34.33 8.68 27.99
CA SER A 141 -34.87 9.71 28.88
C SER A 141 -34.85 9.06 30.26
#